data_AF-A0A7J4J2E8-F1
#
_entry.id   AF-A0A7J4J2E8-F1
#
_cell.length_a   1.000
_cell.length_b   1.000
_cell.length_c   1.000
_cell.angle_alpha   90.00
_cell.angle_beta   90.00
_cell.angle_gamma   90.00
#
_symmetry.space_group_name_H-M   'P 1'
#
loop_
_entity.id
_entity.type
_entity.pdbx_description
1 polymer ?
#
loop_
_entity_poly.entity_id
_entity_poly.type
_entity_poly.pdbx_seq_one_letter_code
_entity_poly.pdbx_strand_id
1 'polypeptide(L)'
;MNHRTKGIVVGIAFIFVNVLLAFFIAQTVSEGMFWKSIVGGSSITGAVVVSANGTVSTEEVGCVPGEGHSCRIVCRQDNDCDDGMSVTRDVCRNPGTVYSLCVNMLS
;
A
#
# COMPACT_ATOMS: atom_id res chain seq x y z
N MET A 1 -26.19 -33.31 -47.15
CA MET A 1 -24.89 -33.21 -46.44
C MET A 1 -24.41 -34.61 -46.08
N ASN A 2 -23.24 -35.00 -46.58
CA ASN A 2 -22.66 -36.33 -46.35
C ASN A 2 -22.27 -36.52 -44.87
N HIS A 3 -22.31 -37.75 -44.36
CA HIS A 3 -21.97 -38.07 -42.97
C HIS A 3 -20.57 -37.55 -42.56
N ARG A 4 -19.64 -37.52 -43.53
CA ARG A 4 -18.29 -36.95 -43.36
C ARG A 4 -18.30 -35.43 -43.14
N THR A 5 -19.19 -34.71 -43.81
CA THR A 5 -19.30 -33.24 -43.69
C THR A 5 -19.89 -32.83 -42.34
N LYS A 6 -20.82 -33.64 -41.78
CA LYS A 6 -21.39 -33.41 -40.44
C LYS A 6 -20.34 -33.57 -39.33
N GLY A 7 -19.48 -34.58 -39.43
CA GLY A 7 -18.40 -34.81 -38.46
C GLY A 7 -17.38 -33.66 -38.41
N ILE A 8 -17.02 -33.09 -39.56
CA ILE A 8 -16.08 -31.96 -39.64
C ILE A 8 -16.69 -30.70 -39.01
N VAL A 9 -17.96 -30.39 -39.30
CA VAL A 9 -18.64 -29.22 -38.73
C VAL A 9 -18.76 -29.31 -37.21
N VAL A 10 -19.07 -30.50 -36.68
CA VAL A 10 -19.12 -30.74 -35.23
C VAL A 10 -17.73 -30.62 -34.59
N GLY A 11 -16.68 -31.13 -35.25
CA GLY A 11 -15.31 -31.00 -34.77
C GLY A 11 -14.82 -29.55 -34.69
N ILE A 12 -15.09 -28.75 -35.74
CA ILE A 12 -14.73 -27.32 -35.76
C ILE A 12 -15.49 -26.55 -34.67
N ALA A 13 -16.78 -26.83 -34.50
CA ALA A 13 -17.58 -26.20 -33.44
C ALA A 13 -17.03 -26.53 -32.04
N PHE A 14 -16.60 -27.77 -31.82
CA PHE A 14 -16.03 -28.18 -30.53
C PHE A 14 -14.69 -27.49 -30.25
N ILE A 15 -13.81 -27.39 -31.25
CA ILE A 15 -12.52 -26.68 -31.12
C ILE A 15 -12.76 -25.20 -30.80
N PHE A 16 -13.70 -24.56 -31.52
CA PHE A 16 -13.99 -23.14 -31.33
C PHE A 16 -14.51 -22.84 -29.92
N VAL A 17 -15.41 -23.68 -29.38
CA VAL A 17 -15.92 -23.55 -28.01
C VAL A 17 -14.79 -23.68 -26.97
N ASN A 18 -13.88 -24.64 -27.14
CA ASN A 18 -12.77 -24.83 -26.22
C ASN A 18 -11.76 -23.68 -26.26
N VAL A 19 -11.47 -23.13 -27.44
CA VAL A 19 -10.57 -21.97 -27.61
C VAL A 19 -11.17 -20.72 -26.98
N LEU A 20 -12.46 -20.45 -27.20
CA LEU A 20 -13.14 -19.32 -26.56
C LEU A 20 -13.16 -19.44 -25.05
N LEU A 21 -13.44 -20.63 -24.50
CA LEU A 21 -13.42 -20.86 -23.06
C LEU A 21 -12.04 -20.62 -22.46
N ALA A 22 -10.98 -21.13 -23.10
CA ALA A 22 -9.60 -20.92 -22.66
C ALA A 22 -9.21 -19.43 -22.65
N PHE A 23 -9.64 -18.67 -23.66
CA PHE A 23 -9.39 -17.23 -23.73
C PHE A 23 -10.13 -16.46 -22.64
N PHE A 24 -11.40 -16.77 -22.38
CA PHE A 24 -12.16 -16.16 -21.28
C PHE A 24 -11.52 -16.47 -19.91
N ILE A 25 -11.07 -17.70 -19.68
CA ILE A 25 -10.36 -18.06 -18.43
C ILE A 25 -9.03 -17.29 -18.32
N ALA A 26 -8.31 -17.11 -19.43
CA ALA A 26 -7.06 -16.33 -19.45
C ALA A 26 -7.29 -14.85 -19.12
N GLN A 27 -8.40 -14.25 -19.57
CA GLN A 27 -8.77 -12.87 -19.24
C GLN A 27 -9.15 -12.69 -17.78
N THR A 28 -9.87 -13.64 -17.17
CA THR A 28 -10.27 -13.52 -15.75
C THR A 28 -9.09 -13.70 -14.79
N VAL A 29 -8.06 -14.48 -15.15
CA VAL A 29 -6.85 -14.62 -14.32
C VAL A 29 -5.91 -13.42 -14.43
N SER A 30 -5.87 -12.70 -15.55
CA SER A 30 -5.05 -11.49 -15.67
C SER A 30 -5.62 -10.34 -14.85
N GLU A 31 -6.94 -10.15 -14.85
CA GLU A 31 -7.62 -9.16 -14.00
C GLU A 31 -7.54 -9.55 -12.52
N GLY A 32 -7.64 -10.85 -12.19
CA GLY A 32 -7.49 -11.35 -10.82
C GLY A 32 -6.06 -11.24 -10.25
N MET A 33 -5.03 -11.29 -11.09
CA MET A 33 -3.63 -11.10 -10.67
C MET A 33 -3.22 -9.62 -10.57
N PHE A 34 -3.84 -8.72 -11.34
CA PHE A 34 -3.55 -7.29 -11.29
C PHE A 34 -3.93 -6.66 -9.94
N TRP A 35 -5.09 -7.03 -9.37
CA TRP A 35 -5.50 -6.52 -8.05
C TRP A 35 -4.64 -7.04 -6.90
N LYS A 36 -4.02 -8.22 -7.01
CA LYS A 36 -3.16 -8.73 -5.93
C LYS A 36 -1.86 -7.94 -5.73
N SER A 37 -1.38 -7.17 -6.72
CA SER A 37 -0.22 -6.29 -6.53
C SER A 37 -0.59 -4.90 -5.98
N ILE A 38 -1.82 -4.44 -6.22
CA ILE A 38 -2.28 -3.13 -5.71
C ILE A 38 -2.83 -3.25 -4.28
N VAL A 39 -3.32 -4.45 -3.89
CA VAL A 39 -3.83 -4.72 -2.53
C VAL A 39 -3.07 -5.86 -1.84
N GLY A 40 -1.84 -6.11 -2.28
CA GLY A 40 -0.96 -7.17 -1.78
C GLY A 40 -0.31 -6.82 -0.45
N GLY A 41 -1.02 -7.06 0.65
CA GLY A 41 -0.50 -7.81 1.82
C GLY A 41 0.83 -7.44 2.49
N SER A 42 1.46 -6.30 2.21
CA SER A 42 2.49 -5.79 3.11
C SER A 42 1.78 -5.16 4.29
N SER A 43 1.79 -5.88 5.41
CA SER A 43 1.48 -5.28 6.71
C SER A 43 2.56 -4.26 7.03
N ILE A 44 2.43 -3.06 6.46
CA ILE A 44 3.23 -1.90 6.82
C ILE A 44 2.68 -1.39 8.14
N THR A 45 3.24 -1.88 9.24
CA THR A 45 3.11 -1.24 10.54
C THR A 45 3.90 0.07 10.51
N GLY A 46 3.32 1.11 9.92
CA GLY A 46 3.93 2.44 9.80
C GLY A 46 3.29 3.31 8.70
N ALA A 47 3.44 4.63 8.81
CA ALA A 47 3.01 5.55 7.77
C ALA A 47 3.99 5.48 6.59
N VAL A 48 3.59 4.83 5.49
CA VAL A 48 4.34 4.85 4.23
C VAL A 48 3.91 6.07 3.42
N VAL A 49 4.87 6.93 3.08
CA VAL A 49 4.65 8.02 2.14
C VAL A 49 4.88 7.46 0.74
N VAL A 50 3.81 7.40 -0.05
CA VAL A 50 3.89 7.04 -1.48
C VAL A 50 3.94 8.34 -2.27
N SER A 51 5.04 8.56 -3.00
CA SER A 51 5.14 9.70 -3.92
C SER A 51 4.20 9.49 -5.12
N ALA A 52 3.74 10.58 -5.74
CA ALA A 52 2.92 10.54 -6.95
C ALA A 52 3.61 9.82 -8.14
N ASN A 53 4.94 9.65 -8.06
CA ASN A 53 5.74 8.88 -9.01
C ASN A 53 5.86 7.37 -8.68
N GLY A 54 5.13 6.88 -7.67
CA GLY A 54 5.11 5.48 -7.28
C GLY A 54 6.34 4.99 -6.50
N THR A 55 7.22 5.90 -6.09
CA THR A 55 8.38 5.55 -5.24
C THR A 55 7.95 5.48 -3.77
N VAL A 56 8.30 4.37 -3.13
CA VAL A 56 8.09 4.13 -1.70
C VAL A 56 9.34 4.55 -0.95
N SER A 57 9.25 5.61 -0.15
CA SER A 57 10.32 6.01 0.77
C SER A 57 10.04 5.43 2.16
N THR A 58 10.94 4.58 2.65
CA THR A 58 10.93 4.07 4.03
C THR A 58 11.79 4.89 4.98
N GLU A 59 12.45 5.93 4.46
CA GLU A 59 13.14 6.92 5.27
C GLU A 59 12.11 7.88 5.87
N GLU A 60 12.26 8.22 7.15
CA GLU A 60 11.55 9.34 7.76
C GLU A 60 11.80 10.56 6.87
N VAL A 61 10.83 10.89 6.02
CA VAL A 61 10.87 12.13 5.26
C VAL A 61 10.78 13.23 6.30
N GLY A 62 11.94 13.84 6.60
CA GLY A 62 12.03 15.03 7.42
C GLY A 62 11.04 16.05 6.88
N CYS A 63 10.24 16.64 7.77
CA CYS A 63 9.15 17.52 7.38
C CYS A 63 9.70 18.76 6.66
N VAL A 64 9.54 18.83 5.33
CA VAL A 64 9.77 20.04 4.53
C VAL A 64 8.42 20.73 4.28
N PRO A 65 8.18 21.93 4.82
CA PRO A 65 6.95 22.67 4.54
C PRO A 65 6.81 22.97 3.05
N GLY A 66 5.69 22.57 2.43
CA GLY A 66 5.35 22.94 1.05
C GLY A 66 5.37 21.82 0.01
N GLU A 67 5.84 20.61 0.36
CA GLU A 67 6.04 19.50 -0.60
C GLU A 67 4.87 18.48 -0.64
N GLY A 68 3.69 18.83 -0.11
CA GLY A 68 2.53 17.91 -0.12
C GLY A 68 2.68 16.66 0.77
N HIS A 69 3.70 16.62 1.63
CA HIS A 69 3.90 15.55 2.61
C HIS A 69 3.11 15.79 3.91
N SER A 70 2.49 14.73 4.43
CA SER A 70 1.80 14.78 5.73
C SER A 70 2.84 14.84 6.85
N CYS A 71 2.91 15.98 7.53
CA CYS A 71 3.82 16.17 8.65
C CYS A 71 3.17 15.67 9.94
N ARG A 72 3.88 14.84 10.71
CA ARG A 72 3.40 14.36 12.02
C ARG A 72 3.82 15.34 13.11
N ILE A 73 2.87 15.80 13.92
CA ILE A 73 3.15 16.47 15.18
C ILE A 73 3.44 15.38 16.21
N VAL A 74 4.68 15.32 16.72
CA VAL A 74 5.14 14.33 17.71
C VAL A 74 4.51 14.62 19.07
N CYS A 75 4.47 15.87 19.51
CA CYS A 75 3.92 16.27 20.80
C CYS A 75 3.32 17.68 20.75
N ARG A 76 2.32 17.93 21.60
CA ARG A 76 1.66 19.24 21.80
C ARG A 76 1.89 19.80 23.20
N GLN A 77 2.27 18.96 24.16
CA GLN A 77 2.51 19.31 25.54
C GLN A 77 3.44 18.27 26.19
N ASP A 78 4.04 18.60 27.33
CA ASP A 78 5.01 17.73 28.03
C ASP A 78 4.41 16.37 28.40
N ASN A 79 3.12 16.32 28.78
CA ASN A 79 2.42 15.06 29.09
C ASN A 79 2.30 14.11 27.89
N ASP A 80 2.47 14.57 26.66
CA ASP A 80 2.48 13.69 25.48
C ASP A 80 3.82 12.93 25.36
N CYS A 81 4.85 13.36 26.11
CA CYS A 81 6.19 12.78 26.12
C CYS A 81 6.47 11.90 27.34
N ASP A 82 5.46 11.64 28.18
CA ASP A 82 5.58 10.80 29.37
C ASP A 82 6.10 9.41 29.01
N ASP A 83 7.34 9.09 29.44
CA ASP A 83 7.94 7.77 29.24
C ASP A 83 7.67 6.79 30.40
N GLY A 84 6.88 7.23 31.38
CA GLY A 84 6.49 6.45 32.55
C GLY A 84 7.61 6.30 33.59
N MET A 85 8.76 6.95 33.40
CA MET A 85 9.85 6.93 34.37
C MET A 85 9.75 8.16 35.28
N SER A 86 9.48 7.97 36.58
CA SER A 86 9.39 9.10 37.52
C SER A 86 10.71 9.85 37.79
N VAL A 87 11.83 9.33 37.26
CA VAL A 87 13.18 9.90 37.40
C VAL A 87 13.56 10.77 36.20
N THR A 88 12.74 10.83 35.16
CA THR A 88 12.93 11.68 34.00
C THR A 88 12.05 12.93 34.11
N ARG A 89 12.55 14.02 33.55
CA ARG A 89 11.75 15.19 33.19
C ARG A 89 11.50 15.13 31.70
N ASP A 90 10.23 14.96 31.34
CA ASP A 90 9.78 14.86 29.96
C ASP A 90 9.36 16.23 29.44
N VAL A 91 9.93 16.63 28.31
CA VAL A 91 9.72 17.96 27.72
C VAL A 91 9.39 17.83 26.24
N CYS A 92 8.28 18.43 25.84
CA CYS A 92 7.93 18.60 24.44
C CYS A 92 8.57 19.88 23.89
N ARG A 93 9.57 19.74 23.01
CA ARG A 93 10.14 20.88 22.27
C ARG A 93 9.32 21.18 21.02
N ASN A 94 9.16 22.47 20.71
CA ASN A 94 8.38 23.00 19.59
C ASN A 94 6.93 22.43 19.50
N PRO A 95 6.16 22.48 20.60
CA PRO A 95 4.85 21.85 20.69
C PRO A 95 3.91 22.29 19.57
N GLY A 96 3.15 21.33 19.01
CA GLY A 96 2.13 21.61 18.00
C GLY A 96 2.68 21.93 16.61
N THR A 97 4.00 21.82 16.40
CA THR A 97 4.64 22.06 15.10
C THR A 97 5.12 20.75 14.47
N VAL A 98 5.45 20.82 13.18
CA VAL A 98 6.07 19.72 12.43
C VAL A 98 7.52 19.42 12.86
N TYR A 99 8.10 20.27 13.71
CA TYR A 99 9.42 20.10 14.32
C TYR A 99 9.32 19.74 15.81
N SER A 100 8.16 19.25 16.25
CA SER A 100 7.98 18.80 17.62
C SER A 100 8.82 17.56 17.92
N LEU A 101 9.40 17.50 19.11
CA LEU A 101 10.23 16.38 19.56
C LEU A 101 10.19 16.23 21.09
N CYS A 102 10.16 14.98 21.56
CA CYS A 102 10.22 14.67 23.00
C CYS A 102 11.66 14.57 23.47
N VAL A 103 11.97 15.20 24.60
CA VAL A 103 13.26 15.11 25.29
C VAL A 103 13.04 14.68 26.72
N ASN A 104 13.62 13.55 27.11
CA ASN A 104 13.51 13.01 28.46
C ASN A 104 14.88 13.10 29.12
N MET A 105 15.00 13.87 30.20
CA MET A 105 16.25 14.11 30.91
C MET A 105 16.17 13.53 32.32
N LEU A 106 17.15 12.74 32.74
CA LEU A 106 17.29 12.34 34.14
C LEU A 106 17.40 13.58 35.03
N SER A 107 16.54 13.66 36.04
CA SER A 107 16.52 14.76 37.01
C SER A 107 17.25 14.42 38.31
#